data_AF-A0A9F7R3C5-F1
#
_entry.id   AF-A0A9F7R3C5-F1
#
_cell.length_a   1.000
_cell.length_b   1.000
_cell.length_c   1.000
_cell.angle_alpha   90.00
_cell.angle_beta   90.00
_cell.angle_gamma   90.00
#
_symmetry.space_group_name_H-M   'P 1'
#
loop_
_entity.id
_entity.type
_entity.pdbx_description
1 polymer ?
#
loop_
_entity_poly.entity_id
_entity_poly.type
_entity_poly.pdbx_seq_one_letter_code
_entity_poly.pdbx_strand_id
1 'polypeptide(L)'
;MEMCILCHEAQEILPDGAVMVLAAFVQRSTVMSENHKRPPHNPESYDPLFMHPDLSFGTHTGSCGHIMHSHCWHRHVLSHGLWITGPARCMCDILKSLRVEH
;
A
#
# COMPACT_ATOMS: atom_id res chain seq x y z
N MET A 1 -19.51 9.48 0.82
CA MET A 1 -18.86 10.28 1.88
C MET A 1 -17.96 9.33 2.61
N GLU A 2 -16.66 9.62 2.66
CA GLU A 2 -15.64 8.71 3.14
C GLU A 2 -15.10 9.16 4.51
N MET A 3 -14.84 8.22 5.40
CA MET A 3 -14.31 8.52 6.74
C MET A 3 -12.79 8.57 6.71
N CYS A 4 -12.19 9.67 7.17
CA CYS A 4 -10.76 9.68 7.43
C CYS A 4 -10.47 8.87 8.71
N ILE A 5 -9.71 7.79 8.59
CA ILE A 5 -9.39 6.94 9.75
C ILE A 5 -8.46 7.59 10.80
N LEU A 6 -7.84 8.73 10.49
CA LEU A 6 -6.90 9.41 11.38
C LEU A 6 -7.56 10.48 12.26
N CYS A 7 -8.52 11.23 11.73
CA CYS A 7 -9.27 12.24 12.50
C CYS A 7 -10.72 11.85 12.77
N HIS A 8 -11.21 10.75 12.17
CA HIS A 8 -12.60 10.30 12.23
C HIS A 8 -13.62 11.32 11.69
N GLU A 9 -13.18 12.27 10.86
CA GLU A 9 -14.07 13.19 10.16
C GLU A 9 -14.53 12.58 8.85
N ALA A 10 -15.82 12.74 8.56
CA ALA A 10 -16.42 12.36 7.30
C ALA A 10 -16.12 13.43 6.24
N GLN A 11 -15.69 13.01 5.05
CA GLN A 11 -15.36 13.89 3.94
C GLN A 11 -16.16 13.50 2.70
N GLU A 12 -16.83 14.48 2.09
CA GLU A 12 -17.38 14.32 0.75
C GLU A 12 -16.25 14.46 -0.29
N ILE A 13 -16.21 13.55 -1.27
CA ILE A 13 -15.20 13.58 -2.33
C ILE A 13 -15.72 14.40 -3.49
N LEU A 14 -15.19 15.61 -3.61
CA LEU A 14 -15.48 16.57 -4.66
C LEU A 14 -14.19 16.92 -5.42
N PRO A 15 -14.26 17.30 -6.71
CA PRO A 15 -13.08 17.67 -7.49
C PRO A 15 -12.26 18.83 -6.90
N ASP A 16 -12.93 19.76 -6.22
CA ASP A 16 -12.39 20.94 -5.53
C ASP A 16 -12.35 20.78 -3.99
N GLY A 17 -12.67 19.57 -3.50
CA GLY A 17 -12.71 19.23 -2.08
C GLY A 17 -11.34 18.91 -1.47
N ALA A 18 -11.35 18.47 -0.21
CA ALA A 18 -10.13 18.04 0.47
C ALA A 18 -9.48 16.83 -0.23
N VAL A 19 -8.16 16.89 -0.40
CA VAL A 19 -7.40 15.80 -1.01
C VAL A 19 -7.37 14.59 -0.07
N MET A 20 -7.88 13.47 -0.56
CA MET A 20 -7.87 12.19 0.13
C MET A 20 -6.77 11.28 -0.42
N VAL A 21 -6.23 10.41 0.44
CA VAL A 21 -5.17 9.45 0.11
C VAL A 21 -5.58 8.05 0.55
N LEU A 22 -5.20 7.07 -0.25
CA LEU A 22 -5.27 5.63 0.04
C LEU A 22 -3.87 5.08 -0.15
N ALA A 23 -3.35 4.34 0.83
CA ALA A 23 -2.10 3.63 0.59
C ALA A 23 -2.36 2.19 0.16
N ALA A 24 -1.46 1.72 -0.69
CA ALA A 24 -1.38 0.35 -1.11
C ALA A 24 0.04 -0.18 -0.88
N PHE A 25 0.13 -1.46 -0.56
CA PHE A 25 1.37 -2.19 -0.46
C PHE A 25 1.64 -2.89 -1.79
N VAL A 26 2.85 -2.66 -2.33
CA VAL A 26 3.31 -3.26 -3.58
C VAL A 26 4.32 -4.35 -3.24
N GLN A 27 4.03 -5.57 -3.65
CA GLN A 27 4.92 -6.72 -3.42
C GLN A 27 4.99 -7.65 -4.62
N ARG A 28 6.06 -8.43 -4.67
CA ARG A 28 6.19 -9.55 -5.61
C ARG A 28 5.33 -10.71 -5.12
N SER A 29 4.46 -11.23 -5.98
CA SER A 29 3.54 -12.31 -5.65
C SER A 29 3.47 -13.36 -6.76
N THR A 30 3.23 -14.62 -6.39
CA THR A 30 2.98 -15.73 -7.32
C THR A 30 1.48 -16.06 -7.43
N VAL A 31 0.60 -15.23 -6.86
CA VAL A 31 -0.86 -15.50 -6.82
C VAL A 31 -1.46 -15.69 -8.22
N MET A 32 -0.93 -15.00 -9.24
CA MET A 32 -1.38 -15.14 -10.64
C MET A 32 -0.50 -16.09 -11.47
N SER A 33 0.42 -16.82 -10.84
CA SER A 33 1.35 -17.70 -11.54
C SER A 33 0.61 -18.92 -12.10
N GLU A 34 0.61 -19.08 -13.42
CA GLU A 34 0.10 -20.28 -14.06
C GLU A 34 1.10 -21.45 -14.01
N ASN A 35 2.40 -21.17 -13.81
CA ASN A 35 3.47 -22.17 -13.81
C ASN A 35 4.40 -22.08 -12.59
N HIS A 36 4.03 -22.74 -11.50
CA HIS A 36 4.79 -22.75 -10.24
C HIS A 36 6.14 -23.49 -10.28
N LYS A 37 6.49 -24.14 -11.39
CA LYS A 37 7.73 -24.92 -11.51
C LYS A 37 8.89 -24.14 -12.12
N ARG A 38 8.64 -22.90 -12.59
CA ARG A 38 9.66 -22.09 -13.28
C ARG A 38 10.56 -21.37 -12.26
N PRO A 39 11.89 -21.38 -12.43
CA PRO A 39 12.78 -20.62 -11.55
C PRO A 39 12.53 -19.11 -11.66
N PRO A 40 12.88 -18.32 -10.64
CA PRO A 40 12.79 -16.87 -10.68
C PRO A 40 13.51 -16.30 -11.91
N HIS A 41 12.92 -15.29 -12.56
CA HIS A 41 13.60 -14.59 -13.66
C HIS A 41 14.93 -13.99 -13.19
N ASN A 42 15.95 -14.07 -14.06
CA ASN A 42 17.21 -13.38 -13.85
C ASN A 42 16.96 -11.86 -13.83
N PRO A 43 17.27 -11.16 -12.73
CA PRO A 43 17.04 -9.71 -12.63
C PRO A 43 17.85 -8.89 -13.64
N GLU A 44 18.97 -9.41 -14.15
CA GLU A 44 19.80 -8.72 -15.16
C GLU A 44 19.19 -8.73 -16.57
N SER A 45 18.28 -9.66 -16.85
CA SER A 45 17.67 -9.83 -18.18
C SER A 45 16.18 -9.45 -18.22
N TYR A 46 15.66 -8.87 -17.14
CA TYR A 46 14.23 -8.57 -16.98
C TYR A 46 14.01 -7.06 -17.04
N ASP A 47 13.14 -6.62 -17.95
CA ASP A 47 12.69 -5.22 -17.98
C ASP A 47 11.58 -5.03 -16.93
N PRO A 48 11.81 -4.24 -15.86
CA PRO A 48 10.82 -4.03 -14.80
C PRO A 48 9.54 -3.31 -15.28
N LEU A 49 9.55 -2.69 -16.46
CA LEU A 49 8.39 -2.01 -17.02
C LEU A 49 7.36 -2.98 -17.61
N PHE A 50 7.74 -4.21 -17.94
CA PHE A 50 6.86 -5.19 -18.59
C PHE A 50 6.68 -6.43 -17.73
N MET A 51 5.43 -6.85 -17.53
CA MET A 51 5.14 -8.14 -16.89
C MET A 51 5.36 -9.28 -17.87
N HIS A 52 6.04 -10.34 -17.42
CA HIS A 52 6.21 -11.55 -18.22
C HIS A 52 4.85 -12.24 -18.46
N PRO A 53 4.54 -12.72 -19.68
CA PRO A 53 3.24 -13.31 -20.03
C PRO A 53 2.84 -14.50 -19.16
N ASP A 54 3.80 -15.33 -18.72
CA ASP A 54 3.53 -16.48 -17.84
C ASP A 54 3.11 -16.10 -16.40
N LEU A 55 3.13 -14.82 -16.03
CA LEU A 55 2.75 -14.28 -14.70
C LEU A 55 3.39 -15.00 -13.50
N SER A 56 4.54 -15.66 -13.70
CA SER A 56 5.23 -16.50 -12.73
C SER A 56 5.51 -15.77 -11.41
N PHE A 57 5.86 -14.48 -11.51
CA PHE A 57 5.94 -13.55 -10.40
C PHE A 57 5.40 -12.20 -10.89
N GLY A 58 4.23 -11.79 -10.39
CA GLY A 58 3.59 -10.53 -10.72
C GLY A 58 3.75 -9.48 -9.62
N THR A 59 3.60 -8.22 -10.01
CA THR A 59 3.42 -7.11 -9.07
C THR A 59 2.00 -7.19 -8.50
N HIS A 60 1.90 -7.44 -7.21
CA HIS A 60 0.63 -7.42 -6.50
C HIS A 60 0.54 -6.16 -5.64
N THR A 61 -0.48 -5.37 -5.94
CA THR A 61 -0.82 -4.16 -5.18
C THR A 61 -2.06 -4.43 -4.35
N GLY A 62 -1.95 -4.35 -3.03
CA GLY A 62 -3.06 -4.56 -2.10
C GLY A 62 -3.22 -3.39 -1.15
N SER A 63 -4.47 -2.97 -0.88
CA SER A 63 -4.77 -1.97 0.15
C SER A 63 -5.73 -2.55 1.19
N CYS A 64 -5.77 -1.98 2.40
CA CYS A 64 -6.83 -2.28 3.36
C CYS A 64 -8.10 -1.42 3.16
N GLY A 65 -8.19 -0.66 2.07
CA GLY A 65 -9.36 0.13 1.70
C GLY A 65 -9.61 1.40 2.53
N HIS A 66 -8.82 1.66 3.57
CA HIS A 66 -9.01 2.85 4.42
C HIS A 66 -8.46 4.12 3.78
N ILE A 67 -9.28 5.18 3.85
CA ILE A 67 -8.98 6.50 3.25
C ILE A 67 -8.56 7.48 4.36
N MET A 68 -7.67 8.40 4.03
CA MET A 68 -7.19 9.44 4.94
C MET A 68 -7.16 10.80 4.25
N HIS A 69 -7.27 11.90 4.99
CA HIS A 69 -6.89 13.20 4.43
C HIS A 69 -5.38 13.24 4.16
N SER A 70 -4.97 13.91 3.09
CA SER A 70 -3.56 14.10 2.74
C SER A 70 -2.77 14.76 3.88
N HIS A 71 -3.35 15.78 4.54
CA HIS A 71 -2.67 16.44 5.66
C HIS A 71 -2.58 15.57 6.92
N CYS A 72 -3.60 14.75 7.20
CA CYS A 72 -3.57 13.81 8.33
C CYS A 72 -2.47 12.78 8.12
N TRP A 73 -2.39 12.21 6.92
CA TRP A 73 -1.33 11.30 6.53
C TRP A 73 0.05 11.94 6.66
N HIS A 74 0.25 13.12 6.07
CA HIS A 74 1.52 13.84 6.08
C HIS A 74 2.00 14.11 7.51
N ARG A 75 1.11 14.61 8.38
CA ARG A 75 1.42 14.84 9.79
C ARG A 75 1.80 13.55 10.50
N HIS A 76 1.04 12.49 10.28
CA HIS A 76 1.24 11.22 10.98
C HIS A 76 2.57 10.54 10.57
N VAL A 77 2.87 10.45 9.28
CA VAL A 77 4.03 9.70 8.79
C VAL A 77 5.33 10.47 8.94
N LEU A 78 5.33 11.77 8.62
CA LEU A 78 6.56 12.56 8.68
C LEU A 78 6.90 13.02 10.10
N SER A 79 5.90 13.26 10.97
CA SER A 79 6.18 13.71 12.34
C SER A 79 6.60 12.58 13.26
N HIS A 80 6.19 11.33 12.99
CA HIS A 80 6.55 10.17 13.83
C HIS A 80 7.77 9.40 13.30
N GLY A 81 8.43 9.87 12.23
CA GLY A 81 9.63 9.22 11.69
C GLY A 81 9.39 7.76 11.33
N LEU A 82 8.16 7.40 10.94
CA LEU A 82 7.79 6.03 10.65
C LEU A 82 8.26 5.67 9.24
N TRP A 83 9.54 5.34 9.12
CA TRP A 83 10.12 4.86 7.88
C TRP A 83 9.43 3.56 7.49
N ILE A 84 8.81 3.53 6.31
CA ILE A 84 8.07 2.39 5.72
C ILE A 84 9.02 1.22 5.36
N THR A 85 10.26 1.23 5.88
CA THR A 85 11.33 0.29 5.61
C THR A 85 11.34 -0.82 6.66
N GLY A 86 10.27 -1.63 6.69
CA GLY A 86 10.20 -2.86 7.47
C GLY A 86 9.61 -3.99 6.61
N PRO A 87 9.82 -5.26 6.96
CA PRO A 87 9.34 -6.39 6.16
C PRO A 87 7.81 -6.35 6.08
N ALA A 88 7.27 -5.93 4.93
CA ALA A 88 5.88 -6.09 4.48
C ALA A 88 4.82 -6.12 5.60
N ARG A 89 4.77 -5.10 6.46
CA ARG A 89 3.67 -4.94 7.41
C ARG A 89 2.60 -4.12 6.71
N CYS A 90 1.35 -4.58 6.75
CA CYS A 90 0.22 -3.86 6.17
C CYS A 90 0.20 -2.45 6.80
N MET A 91 -0.20 -1.42 6.05
CA MET A 91 -0.35 -0.08 6.64
C MET A 91 -1.36 -0.08 7.80
N CYS A 92 -2.33 -1.00 7.76
CA CYS A 92 -3.21 -1.25 8.90
C CYS A 92 -2.49 -1.86 10.13
N ASP A 93 -1.37 -2.58 9.98
CA ASP A 93 -0.54 -3.05 11.10
C ASP A 93 0.29 -1.91 11.71
N ILE A 94 0.79 -0.98 10.88
CA ILE A 94 1.40 0.28 11.33
C ILE A 94 0.40 1.07 12.20
N LEU A 95 -0.85 1.17 11.76
CA LEU A 95 -1.89 1.92 12.46
C LEU A 95 -2.45 1.18 13.68
N LYS A 96 -2.47 -0.16 13.69
CA LYS A 96 -2.80 -0.97 14.87
C LYS A 96 -1.74 -0.90 15.95
N SER A 97 -0.45 -0.82 15.61
CA SER A 97 0.64 -0.64 16.59
C SER A 97 0.53 0.66 17.39
N LEU A 98 -0.13 1.68 16.85
CA LEU A 98 -0.43 2.93 17.56
C LEU A 98 -1.69 2.87 18.44
N ARG A 99 -2.47 1.79 18.36
CA ARG A 99 -3.67 1.55 19.18
C ARG A 99 -3.40 0.67 20.41
N VAL A 100 -2.18 0.19 20.61
CA VAL A 100 -1.83 -0.68 21.76
C VAL A 100 -1.23 0.13 22.93
N GLU A 101 -1.07 1.45 22.82
CA GLU A 101 -0.58 2.31 23.91
C GLU A 101 -1.67 3.12 24.64
N HIS A 102 -2.93 2.65 24.66
CA HIS A 102 -3.96 3.19 25.55
C HIS A 102 -4.92 2.11 26.07
#